data_AF-A0AAQ0JL33-F1
#
_entry.id   AF-A0AAQ0JL33-F1
#
_cell.length_a   1.000
_cell.length_b   1.000
_cell.length_c   1.000
_cell.angle_alpha   90.00
_cell.angle_beta   90.00
_cell.angle_gamma   90.00
#
_symmetry.space_group_name_H-M   'P 1'
#
loop_
_entity.id
_entity.type
_entity.pdbx_description
1 polymer ?
#
loop_
_entity_poly.entity_id
_entity_poly.type
_entity_poly.pdbx_seq_one_letter_code
_entity_poly.pdbx_strand_id
1 'polypeptide(L)'
;MDAVRRCIVDNNNQEVERAYRSLERKTRQRNPDAAKQLAKSQASWHGFASDTCDYVRAANPQQMFPDDAWLNCWVDFSQARVRILKKWEAQGNAPQPAQQ
;
A
#
# COMPACT_ATOMS: atom_id res chain seq x y z
N MET A 1 5.09 -21.68 -12.50
CA MET A 1 5.50 -20.59 -11.56
C MET A 1 4.54 -19.41 -11.61
N ASP A 2 3.94 -19.09 -12.75
CA ASP A 2 3.06 -17.91 -12.92
C ASP A 2 1.80 -17.91 -12.04
N ALA A 3 1.20 -19.08 -11.78
CA ALA A 3 0.05 -19.18 -10.88
C ALA A 3 0.39 -18.77 -9.44
N VAL A 4 1.60 -19.13 -8.96
CA VAL A 4 2.09 -18.75 -7.63
C VAL A 4 2.37 -17.25 -7.59
N ARG A 5 3.07 -16.71 -8.60
CA ARG A 5 3.34 -15.26 -8.69
C ARG A 5 2.05 -14.44 -8.68
N ARG A 6 1.06 -14.81 -9.50
CA ARG A 6 -0.26 -14.16 -9.52
C ARG A 6 -0.95 -14.21 -8.16
N CYS A 7 -0.96 -15.37 -7.51
CA CYS A 7 -1.55 -15.51 -6.18
C CYS A 7 -0.89 -14.58 -5.14
N ILE A 8 0.44 -14.46 -5.16
CA ILE A 8 1.17 -13.56 -4.26
C ILE A 8 0.78 -12.10 -4.53
N VAL A 9 0.74 -11.68 -5.80
CA VAL A 9 0.33 -10.31 -6.18
C VAL A 9 -1.10 -10.04 -5.74
N ASP A 10 -2.03 -10.95 -6.04
CA ASP A 10 -3.44 -10.82 -5.69
C ASP A 10 -3.65 -10.72 -4.19
N ASN A 11 -2.97 -11.56 -3.40
CA ASN A 11 -3.04 -11.50 -1.93
C ASN A 11 -2.55 -10.15 -1.40
N ASN A 12 -1.40 -9.66 -1.88
CA ASN A 12 -0.85 -8.38 -1.44
C ASN A 12 -1.75 -7.20 -1.84
N ASN A 13 -2.31 -7.22 -3.05
CA ASN A 13 -3.26 -6.21 -3.52
C ASN A 13 -4.52 -6.18 -2.64
N GLN A 14 -5.06 -7.36 -2.31
CA GLN A 14 -6.21 -7.47 -1.42
C GLN A 14 -5.90 -6.95 -0.01
N GLU A 15 -4.72 -7.23 0.53
CA GLU A 15 -4.33 -6.74 1.86
C GLU A 15 -4.22 -5.21 1.90
N VAL A 16 -3.58 -4.61 0.89
CA VAL A 16 -3.50 -3.15 0.73
C VAL A 16 -4.90 -2.55 0.64
N GLU A 17 -5.75 -3.12 -0.22
CA GLU A 17 -7.10 -2.61 -0.45
C GLU A 17 -7.99 -2.71 0.79
N ARG A 18 -7.91 -3.83 1.53
CA ARG A 18 -8.62 -4.01 2.80
C ARG A 18 -8.21 -2.97 3.84
N ALA A 19 -6.89 -2.73 4.00
CA ALA A 19 -6.36 -1.73 4.91
C ALA A 19 -6.77 -0.31 4.50
N TYR A 20 -6.68 0.01 3.21
CA TYR A 20 -7.07 1.30 2.64
C TYR A 20 -8.55 1.58 2.88
N ARG A 21 -9.45 0.67 2.49
CA ARG A 21 -10.89 0.87 2.67
C ARG A 21 -11.30 0.97 4.13
N SER A 22 -10.64 0.26 5.04
CA SER A 22 -10.91 0.38 6.47
C SER A 22 -10.62 1.80 6.96
N LEU A 23 -9.42 2.31 6.65
CA LEU A 23 -9.03 3.67 6.99
C LEU A 23 -9.92 4.71 6.30
N GLU A 24 -10.18 4.56 5.00
CA GLU A 24 -10.97 5.51 4.22
C GLU A 24 -12.38 5.70 4.80
N ARG A 25 -13.08 4.60 5.13
CA ARG A 25 -14.43 4.69 5.73
C ARG A 25 -14.42 5.50 7.02
N LYS A 26 -13.47 5.23 7.91
CA LYS A 26 -13.35 5.92 9.20
C LYS A 26 -12.92 7.38 9.04
N THR A 27 -12.00 7.65 8.11
CA THR A 27 -11.54 9.02 7.82
C THR A 27 -12.66 9.84 7.19
N ARG A 28 -13.43 9.28 6.26
CA ARG A 28 -14.54 9.98 5.59
C ARG A 28 -15.64 10.41 6.57
N GLN A 29 -15.92 9.61 7.59
CA GLN A 29 -16.90 9.95 8.64
C GLN A 29 -16.42 11.12 9.52
N ARG A 30 -15.11 11.24 9.76
CA ARG A 30 -14.52 12.24 10.67
C ARG A 30 -14.10 13.53 9.96
N ASN A 31 -13.51 13.40 8.77
CA ASN A 31 -12.95 14.48 7.98
C ASN A 31 -12.98 14.11 6.47
N PRO A 32 -14.01 14.54 5.72
CA PRO A 32 -14.15 14.24 4.30
C PRO A 32 -12.99 14.75 3.43
N ASP A 33 -12.39 15.90 3.78
CA ASP A 33 -11.28 16.45 3.01
C ASP A 33 -9.99 15.65 3.22
N ALA A 34 -9.74 15.18 4.45
CA ALA A 34 -8.66 14.23 4.71
C ALA A 34 -8.88 12.92 3.96
N ALA A 35 -10.12 12.46 3.78
CA ALA A 35 -10.42 11.27 2.97
C ALA A 35 -10.09 11.49 1.48
N LYS A 36 -10.35 12.68 0.92
CA LYS A 36 -9.92 13.03 -0.45
C LYS A 36 -8.41 12.99 -0.58
N GLN A 37 -7.67 13.52 0.40
CA GLN A 37 -6.20 13.47 0.40
C GLN A 37 -5.67 12.04 0.55
N LEU A 38 -6.33 11.21 1.36
CA LEU A 38 -5.98 9.80 1.50
C LEU A 38 -6.16 9.04 0.18
N ALA A 39 -7.26 9.29 -0.55
CA ALA A 39 -7.49 8.69 -1.86
C ALA A 39 -6.41 9.12 -2.87
N LYS A 40 -6.05 10.41 -2.89
CA LYS A 40 -4.93 10.92 -3.70
C LYS A 40 -3.60 10.24 -3.33
N SER A 41 -3.30 10.13 -2.04
CA SER A 41 -2.11 9.43 -1.54
C SER A 41 -2.07 7.97 -1.99
N GLN A 42 -3.21 7.27 -1.99
CA GLN A 42 -3.30 5.88 -2.43
C GLN A 42 -3.03 5.73 -3.93
N ALA A 43 -3.61 6.60 -4.76
CA ALA A 43 -3.38 6.60 -6.20
C ALA A 43 -1.93 6.91 -6.55
N SER A 44 -1.35 7.95 -5.93
CA SER A 44 0.06 8.31 -6.13
C SER A 44 1.02 7.22 -5.66
N TRP A 45 0.73 6.58 -4.52
CA TRP A 45 1.53 5.44 -4.06
C TRP A 45 1.51 4.28 -5.05
N HIS A 46 0.34 3.92 -5.60
CA HIS A 46 0.23 2.82 -6.55
C HIS A 46 1.05 3.09 -7.82
N GLY A 47 0.93 4.29 -8.39
CA GLY A 47 1.73 4.70 -9.55
C GLY A 47 3.23 4.62 -9.26
N PHE A 48 3.68 5.24 -8.16
CA PHE A 48 5.08 5.21 -7.75
C PHE A 48 5.63 3.79 -7.55
N ALA A 49 4.88 2.92 -6.86
CA ALA A 49 5.29 1.53 -6.62
C ALA A 49 5.39 0.73 -7.92
N SER A 50 4.40 0.90 -8.82
CA SER A 50 4.38 0.23 -10.13
C SER A 50 5.60 0.64 -10.97
N ASP A 51 5.82 1.95 -11.13
CA ASP A 51 6.93 2.48 -11.93
C ASP A 51 8.29 2.05 -11.35
N THR A 52 8.41 2.03 -10.01
CA THR A 52 9.63 1.58 -9.33
C THR A 52 9.89 0.10 -9.57
N CYS A 53 8.87 -0.76 -9.49
CA CYS A 53 9.05 -2.19 -9.70
C CYS A 53 9.29 -2.53 -11.18
N ASP A 54 8.71 -1.77 -12.11
CA ASP A 54 9.03 -1.87 -13.54
C ASP A 54 10.49 -1.48 -13.82
N TYR A 55 11.00 -0.43 -13.16
CA TYR A 55 12.42 -0.11 -13.18
C TYR A 55 13.29 -1.24 -12.62
N VAL A 56 12.95 -1.79 -11.45
CA VAL A 56 13.71 -2.89 -10.83
C VAL A 56 13.74 -4.12 -11.73
N ARG A 57 12.63 -4.46 -12.39
CA ARG A 57 12.57 -5.54 -13.39
C ARG A 57 13.53 -5.29 -14.55
N ALA A 58 13.56 -4.07 -15.08
CA ALA A 58 14.39 -3.71 -16.23
C ALA A 58 15.88 -3.61 -15.88
N ALA A 59 16.20 -2.99 -14.74
CA ALA A 59 17.57 -2.83 -14.28
C ALA A 59 18.16 -4.14 -13.72
N ASN A 60 17.30 -5.03 -13.20
CA ASN A 60 17.63 -6.30 -12.58
C ASN A 60 18.93 -6.28 -11.75
N PRO A 61 19.03 -5.37 -10.75
CA PRO A 61 20.28 -5.12 -10.04
C PRO A 61 20.82 -6.33 -9.27
N GLN A 62 19.93 -7.26 -8.91
CA GLN A 62 20.28 -8.48 -8.17
C GLN A 62 20.59 -9.68 -9.08
N GLN A 63 20.59 -9.48 -10.41
CA GLN A 63 20.85 -10.53 -11.41
C GLN A 63 19.99 -11.79 -11.22
N MET A 64 18.71 -11.60 -10.90
CA MET A 64 17.74 -12.68 -10.72
C MET A 64 16.77 -12.77 -11.92
N PHE A 65 15.78 -13.67 -11.89
CA PHE A 65 14.73 -13.65 -12.91
C PHE A 65 13.95 -12.32 -12.82
N PRO A 66 13.78 -11.57 -13.93
CA PRO A 66 13.18 -10.23 -13.89
C PRO A 66 11.80 -10.18 -13.22
N ASP A 67 10.95 -11.19 -13.47
CA ASP A 67 9.62 -11.26 -12.86
C ASP A 67 9.67 -11.49 -11.34
N ASP A 68 10.68 -12.20 -10.85
CA ASP A 68 10.87 -12.40 -9.42
C ASP A 68 11.44 -11.12 -8.76
N ALA A 69 12.28 -10.36 -9.46
CA ALA A 69 12.73 -9.03 -9.01
C ALA A 69 11.55 -8.06 -8.89
N TRP A 70 10.68 -8.05 -9.90
CA TRP A 70 9.43 -7.26 -9.89
C TRP A 70 8.52 -7.68 -8.72
N LEU A 71 8.31 -9.00 -8.56
CA LEU A 71 7.44 -9.55 -7.52
C LEU A 71 7.93 -9.17 -6.12
N ASN A 72 9.22 -9.35 -5.84
CA ASN A 72 9.79 -9.03 -4.54
C ASN A 72 9.65 -7.53 -4.24
N CYS A 73 9.94 -6.67 -5.22
CA CYS A 73 9.70 -5.23 -5.10
C CYS A 73 8.23 -4.93 -4.77
N TRP A 74 7.28 -5.54 -5.48
CA TRP A 74 5.86 -5.29 -5.26
C TRP A 74 5.39 -5.73 -3.87
N VAL A 75 5.89 -6.87 -3.40
CA VAL A 75 5.61 -7.38 -2.03
C VAL A 75 6.12 -6.39 -0.98
N ASP A 76 7.35 -5.89 -1.10
CA ASP A 76 7.93 -4.94 -0.15
C ASP A 76 7.10 -3.65 -0.06
N PHE A 77 6.74 -3.07 -1.21
CA PHE A 77 5.89 -1.89 -1.28
C PHE A 77 4.50 -2.13 -0.66
N SER A 78 3.88 -3.27 -0.97
CA SER A 78 2.56 -3.62 -0.47
C SER A 78 2.55 -3.76 1.05
N GLN A 79 3.51 -4.50 1.61
CA GLN A 79 3.62 -4.66 3.06
C GLN A 79 3.92 -3.34 3.77
N ALA A 80 4.81 -2.52 3.22
CA ALA A 80 5.10 -1.19 3.77
C ALA A 80 3.85 -0.30 3.78
N ARG A 81 3.06 -0.32 2.71
CA ARG A 81 1.83 0.46 2.62
C ARG A 81 0.78 -0.01 3.63
N VAL A 82 0.59 -1.32 3.78
CA VAL A 82 -0.32 -1.89 4.79
C VAL A 82 0.07 -1.41 6.19
N ARG A 83 1.37 -1.45 6.54
CA ARG A 83 1.86 -0.96 7.84
C ARG A 83 1.52 0.51 8.07
N ILE A 84 1.73 1.37 7.07
CA ILE A 84 1.42 2.80 7.15
C ILE A 84 -0.08 3.04 7.32
N LEU A 85 -0.92 2.39 6.52
CA LEU A 85 -2.38 2.54 6.58
C LEU A 85 -2.94 2.11 7.93
N LYS A 86 -2.50 0.97 8.47
CA LYS A 86 -2.89 0.50 9.81
C LYS A 86 -2.41 1.43 10.92
N LYS A 87 -1.21 2.00 10.79
CA LYS A 87 -0.68 2.98 11.75
C LYS A 87 -1.55 4.24 11.79
N TRP A 88 -1.90 4.81 10.64
CA TRP A 88 -2.77 5.98 10.57
C TRP A 88 -4.18 5.70 11.11
N GLU A 89 -4.71 4.50 10.83
CA GLU A 89 -5.99 4.08 11.36
C GLU A 89 -5.99 4.01 12.89
N ALA A 90 -4.94 3.43 13.50
CA ALA A 90 -4.77 3.37 14.94
C ALA A 90 -4.65 4.76 15.57
N GLN A 91 -3.87 5.66 14.94
CA GLN A 91 -3.71 7.04 15.41
C GLN A 91 -5.03 7.82 15.40
N GLY A 92 -5.88 7.61 14.39
CA GLY A 92 -7.20 8.24 14.35
C GLY A 92 -8.16 7.74 15.43
N ASN A 93 -7.96 6.53 15.97
CA ASN A 93 -8.81 5.94 17.01
C ASN A 93 -8.28 6.19 18.43
N ALA A 94 -7.13 6.83 18.58
CA ALA A 94 -6.63 7.21 19.89
C ALA A 94 -7.58 8.26 20.52
N PRO A 95 -7.87 8.19 21.83
CA PRO A 95 -8.59 9.25 22.51
C PRO A 95 -7.86 10.57 22.28
N GLN A 96 -8.59 11.62 21.90
CA GLN A 96 -8.00 12.96 21.91
C GLN A 96 -7.60 13.28 23.35
N PRO A 97 -6.37 13.78 23.59
CA PRO A 97 -6.03 14.28 24.92
C PRO A 97 -7.07 15.35 25.28
N ALA A 98 -7.66 15.23 26.46
CA ALA A 98 -8.54 16.25 27.00
C ALA A 98 -7.78 17.58 26.95
N GLN A 99 -8.34 18.57 26.26
CA GLN A 99 -7.81 19.94 26.28
C GLN A 99 -7.82 20.40 27.74
N GLN A 100 -6.64 20.65 28.30
CA GLN A 100 -6.48 21.38 29.56
C GLN A 100 -6.57 22.88 29.29
#